data_AF-C7BP35-F1
#
_entry.id   AF-C7BP35-F1
#
_cell.length_a   1.000
_cell.length_b   1.000
_cell.length_c   1.000
_cell.angle_alpha   90.00
_cell.angle_beta   90.00
_cell.angle_gamma   90.00
#
_symmetry.space_group_name_H-M   'P 1'
#
loop_
_entity.id
_entity.type
_entity.pdbx_description
1 polymer ?
#
loop_
_entity_poly.entity_id
_entity_poly.type
_entity_poly.pdbx_seq_one_letter_code
_entity_poly.pdbx_strand_id
1 'polypeptide(L)' 'MTSRPQMIINVLQANPDEQFTARQLAKKIIDHYGAELAVKR' A
#
# COMPACT_ATOMS: atom_id res chain seq x y z
N MET A 1 12.36 -8.00 -1.61
CA MET A 1 10.99 -8.07 -1.05
C MET A 1 10.66 -6.74 -0.41
N THR A 2 9.57 -6.10 -0.81
CA THR A 2 9.14 -4.83 -0.20
C THR A 2 8.59 -5.12 1.20
N SER A 3 9.00 -4.34 2.20
CA SER A 3 8.45 -4.44 3.56
C SER A 3 7.08 -3.75 3.60
N ARG A 4 6.19 -4.17 4.51
CA ARG A 4 4.87 -3.51 4.66
C ARG A 4 4.98 -1.99 4.94
N PRO A 5 5.92 -1.50 5.75
CA PRO A 5 6.16 -0.06 5.89
C PRO A 5 6.56 0.62 4.58
N GLN A 6 7.40 -0.02 3.76
CA GLN A 6 7.82 0.54 2.48
C GLN A 6 6.66 0.59 1.48
N MET A 7 5.75 -0.40 1.47
CA MET A 7 4.54 -0.37 0.65
C MET A 7 3.65 0.83 1.00
N ILE A 8 3.48 1.12 2.30
CA ILE A 8 2.73 2.30 2.77
C ILE A 8 3.38 3.59 2.26
N ILE A 9 4.70 3.72 2.44
CA ILE A 9 5.45 4.91 1.99
C ILE A 9 5.30 5.10 0.48
N ASN A 10 5.43 4.03 -0.31
CA ASN A 10 5.31 4.10 -1.76
C ASN A 10 3.91 4.55 -2.21
N VAL A 11 2.84 4.08 -1.55
CA VAL A 11 1.47 4.53 -1.87
C VAL A 11 1.27 6.00 -1.53
N LEU A 12 1.81 6.46 -0.39
CA LEU A 12 1.74 7.87 0.00
C LEU A 12 2.54 8.76 -0.96
N GLN A 13 3.75 8.36 -1.36
CA GLN A 13 4.57 9.10 -2.32
C GLN A 13 3.98 9.14 -3.73
N ALA A 14 3.31 8.07 -4.15
CA ALA A 14 2.64 8.03 -5.45
C ALA A 14 1.36 8.88 -5.52
N ASN A 15 0.82 9.31 -4.36
CA ASN A 15 -0.40 10.11 -4.27
C ASN A 15 -0.21 11.26 -3.26
N PRO A 16 0.73 12.19 -3.52
CA PRO A 16 1.15 13.20 -2.54
C PRO A 16 0.05 14.21 -2.19
N ASP A 17 -0.88 14.45 -3.12
CA ASP A 17 -1.97 15.42 -2.96
C ASP A 17 -3.27 14.77 -2.45
N GLU A 18 -3.31 13.44 -2.31
CA GLU A 18 -4.48 12.72 -1.83
C GLU A 18 -4.35 12.42 -0.34
N GLN A 19 -5.35 12.85 0.43
CA GLN A 19 -5.50 12.40 1.81
C GLN A 19 -6.33 11.11 1.85
N PHE A 20 -5.81 10.11 2.55
CA PHE A 20 -6.49 8.84 2.75
C PHE A 20 -6.88 8.64 4.19
N THR A 21 -8.07 8.07 4.39
CA THR A 21 -8.35 7.35 5.63
C THR A 21 -7.55 6.05 5.67
N ALA A 22 -7.26 5.53 6.86
CA ALA A 22 -6.53 4.27 7.03
C ALA A 22 -7.14 3.11 6.21
N ARG A 23 -8.47 3.07 6.06
CA ARG A 23 -9.18 2.05 5.29
C ARG A 23 -8.97 2.20 3.77
N GLN A 24 -8.96 3.43 3.26
CA GLN A 24 -8.67 3.70 1.84
C GLN A 24 -7.22 3.36 1.51
N LEU A 25 -6.29 3.73 2.39
CA LEU A 25 -4.88 3.38 2.26
C LEU A 25 -4.69 1.86 2.22
N ALA A 26 -5.30 1.12 3.15
CA ALA A 26 -5.24 -0.34 3.16
C ALA A 26 -5.79 -0.95 1.87
N LYS A 27 -6.89 -0.42 1.32
CA LYS A 27 -7.45 -0.88 0.05
C LYS A 27 -6.47 -0.66 -1.11
N LYS A 28 -5.91 0.56 -1.25
CA LYS A 28 -4.90 0.86 -2.29
C LYS A 28 -3.67 -0.04 -2.18
N ILE A 29 -3.21 -0.32 -0.97
CA ILE A 29 -2.06 -1.22 -0.74
C ILE A 29 -2.40 -2.66 -1.18
N ILE A 30 -3.59 -3.15 -0.88
CA ILE A 30 -4.04 -4.49 -1.32
C ILE A 30 -4.20 -4.55 -2.84
N ASP A 31 -4.73 -3.49 -3.46
CA ASP A 31 -4.90 -3.43 -4.91
C ASP A 31 -3.55 -3.39 -5.64
N HIS A 32 -2.58 -2.62 -5.13
CA HIS A 32 -1.25 -2.51 -5.75
C HIS A 32 -0.29 -3.66 -5.42
N TYR A 33 -0.33 -4.17 -4.19
CA TYR A 33 0.61 -5.18 -3.69
C TYR A 33 -0.05 -6.53 -3.42
N GLY A 34 -1.26 -6.76 -3.92
CA GLY A 34 -2.04 -7.98 -3.65
C GLY A 34 -1.27 -9.26 -3.97
N ALA A 35 -0.49 -9.27 -5.06
CA ALA A 35 0.39 -10.38 -5.42
C ALA A 35 1.53 -10.60 -4.40
N GLU A 36 2.20 -9.52 -3.95
CA GLU A 36 3.28 -9.59 -2.94
C GLU A 36 2.76 -9.96 -1.54
N LEU A 37 1.52 -9.57 -1.22
CA LEU A 37 0.84 -9.92 0.02
C LEU A 37 0.34 -11.37 0.02
N ALA A 38 -0.09 -11.89 -1.14
CA ALA A 38 -0.56 -13.27 -1.28
C ALA A 38 0.58 -14.29 -1.12
N VAL A 39 1.80 -13.95 -1.58
CA VAL A 39 3.00 -14.81 -1.44
C VAL A 39 3.46 -14.93 0.02
N LYS A 40 2.99 -14.06 0.92
CA LYS A 40 3.35 -14.07 2.36
C LYS A 40 2.30 -14.73 3.27
N ARG A 41 1.28 -15.40 2.73
CA ARG A 41 0.40 -16.30 3.49
C ARG A 41 1.01 -17.69 3.57
#